data_AF-A0A0C1GUR5-F1
#
_entry.id   AF-A0A0C1GUR5-F1
#
_cell.length_a   1.000
_cell.length_b   1.000
_cell.length_c   1.000
_cell.angle_alpha   90.00
_cell.angle_beta   90.00
_cell.angle_gamma   90.00
#
_symmetry.space_group_name_H-M   'P 1'
#
loop_
_entity.id
_entity.type
_entity.pdbx_description
1 polymer ?
#
loop_
_entity_poly.entity_id
_entity_poly.type
_entity_poly.pdbx_seq_one_letter_code
_entity_poly.pdbx_strand_id
1 'polypeptide(L)'
;MFKKLFISLTTAALLASPAVAEPVKGFGFSMKRGKPAIKGVLVVDGYSQQQIRKMMSVYCKGGDVGALELTGKPRKKRGYVLQKFTTTCQGGPLDRFKGKNSSYEIEYITEGEYRNKHLVEITTSDGLGNILYLKEFARP
;
A
#
# COMPACT_ATOMS: atom_id res chain seq x y z
N MET A 1 -57.32 37.79 -30.29
CA MET A 1 -55.91 37.98 -29.89
C MET A 1 -55.47 36.78 -29.05
N PHE A 2 -54.69 35.86 -29.63
CA PHE A 2 -54.20 34.66 -28.92
C PHE A 2 -52.74 34.90 -28.46
N LYS A 3 -52.52 34.97 -27.14
CA LYS A 3 -51.18 34.95 -26.54
C LYS A 3 -50.71 33.51 -26.40
N LYS A 4 -49.71 33.11 -27.20
CA LYS A 4 -48.99 31.84 -27.03
C LYS A 4 -47.89 32.02 -25.99
N LEU A 5 -47.99 31.28 -24.89
CA LEU A 5 -46.98 31.20 -23.85
C LEU A 5 -45.97 30.10 -24.25
N PHE A 6 -44.75 30.48 -24.63
CA PHE A 6 -43.67 29.53 -24.87
C PHE A 6 -43.01 29.18 -23.52
N ILE A 7 -43.27 27.98 -23.04
CA ILE A 7 -42.56 27.40 -21.89
C ILE A 7 -41.25 26.83 -22.44
N SER A 8 -40.14 27.52 -22.18
CA SER A 8 -38.80 27.04 -22.47
C SER A 8 -38.39 26.07 -21.35
N LEU A 9 -38.31 24.78 -21.65
CA LEU A 9 -37.85 23.75 -20.74
C LEU A 9 -36.32 23.71 -20.80
N THR A 10 -35.64 24.32 -19.82
CA THR A 10 -34.18 24.22 -19.69
C THR A 10 -33.84 22.86 -19.08
N THR A 11 -33.49 21.90 -19.92
CA THR A 11 -32.99 20.58 -19.49
C THR A 11 -31.62 20.77 -18.85
N ALA A 12 -31.57 20.82 -17.51
CA ALA A 12 -30.32 20.81 -16.76
C ALA A 12 -29.65 19.44 -16.93
N ALA A 13 -28.65 19.37 -17.82
CA ALA A 13 -27.78 18.22 -17.95
C ALA A 13 -26.96 18.08 -16.66
N LEU A 14 -27.37 17.16 -15.78
CA LEU A 14 -26.54 16.67 -14.68
C LEU A 14 -25.28 16.08 -15.29
N LEU A 15 -24.19 16.85 -15.28
CA LEU A 15 -22.85 16.37 -15.56
C LEU A 15 -22.51 15.35 -14.46
N ALA A 16 -22.70 14.06 -14.76
CA ALA A 16 -22.16 12.99 -13.96
C ALA A 16 -20.63 13.12 -14.00
N SER A 17 -20.03 13.72 -12.97
CA SER A 17 -18.58 13.73 -12.82
C SER A 17 -18.12 12.28 -12.78
N PRO A 18 -17.13 11.87 -13.62
CA PRO A 18 -16.57 10.54 -13.50
C PRO A 18 -16.08 10.40 -12.06
N ALA A 19 -16.61 9.41 -11.35
CA ALA A 19 -16.09 9.03 -10.05
C ALA A 19 -14.61 8.69 -10.25
N VAL A 20 -13.73 9.60 -9.85
CA VAL A 20 -12.29 9.36 -9.85
C VAL A 20 -12.09 8.22 -8.87
N ALA A 21 -11.90 7.01 -9.38
CA ALA A 21 -11.62 5.85 -8.55
C ALA A 21 -10.44 6.24 -7.63
N GLU A 22 -10.63 6.09 -6.32
CA GLU A 22 -9.59 6.45 -5.38
C GLU A 22 -8.29 5.74 -5.77
N PRO A 23 -7.14 6.45 -5.81
CA PRO A 23 -5.89 5.84 -6.20
C PRO A 23 -5.58 4.67 -5.27
N VAL A 24 -5.26 3.51 -5.87
CA VAL A 24 -4.94 2.29 -5.11
C VAL A 24 -3.71 2.54 -4.25
N LYS A 25 -3.87 2.34 -2.94
CA LYS A 25 -2.79 2.55 -1.97
C LYS A 25 -2.21 1.21 -1.56
N GLY A 26 -1.03 0.92 -2.08
CA GLY A 26 -0.32 -0.32 -1.75
C GLY A 26 1.19 -0.18 -1.80
N PHE A 27 1.87 -1.00 -1.00
CA PHE A 27 3.31 -1.20 -1.10
C PHE A 27 3.69 -2.56 -0.53
N GLY A 28 4.82 -3.09 -0.98
CA GLY A 28 5.38 -4.32 -0.46
C GLY A 28 6.88 -4.20 -0.22
N PHE A 29 7.38 -4.93 0.77
CA PHE A 29 8.80 -4.94 1.09
C PHE A 29 9.23 -6.27 1.69
N SER A 30 10.53 -6.54 1.65
CA SER A 30 11.11 -7.72 2.27
C SER A 30 12.23 -7.34 3.23
N MET A 31 12.27 -8.00 4.37
CA MET A 31 13.33 -7.91 5.36
C MET A 31 14.09 -9.23 5.46
N LYS A 32 15.37 -9.15 5.81
CA LYS A 32 16.22 -10.31 6.06
C LYS A 32 16.87 -10.18 7.42
N ARG A 33 16.80 -11.24 8.22
CA ARG A 33 17.38 -11.28 9.57
C ARG A 33 18.90 -11.01 9.51
N GLY A 34 19.37 -10.13 10.39
CA GLY A 34 20.78 -9.72 10.44
C GLY A 34 21.24 -8.85 9.26
N LYS A 35 20.33 -8.36 8.42
CA LYS A 35 20.64 -7.43 7.32
C LYS A 35 19.77 -6.19 7.44
N PRO A 36 20.36 -4.99 7.56
CA PRO A 36 19.57 -3.78 7.74
C PRO A 36 18.87 -3.32 6.46
N ALA A 37 19.43 -3.65 5.30
CA ALA A 37 18.89 -3.21 4.02
C ALA A 37 17.52 -3.83 3.72
N ILE A 38 16.56 -2.98 3.37
CA ILE A 38 15.22 -3.35 2.91
C ILE A 38 15.08 -2.98 1.44
N LYS A 39 14.41 -3.85 0.69
CA LYS A 39 13.99 -3.59 -0.69
C LYS A 39 12.48 -3.69 -0.75
N GLY A 40 11.86 -2.79 -1.51
CA GLY A 40 10.42 -2.80 -1.71
C GLY A 40 9.97 -2.17 -3.01
N VAL A 41 8.67 -2.15 -3.17
CA VAL A 41 7.95 -1.54 -4.28
C VAL A 41 6.72 -0.84 -3.73
N LEU A 42 6.40 0.34 -4.24
CA LEU A 42 5.21 1.11 -3.89
C LEU A 42 4.41 1.46 -5.13
N VAL A 43 3.12 1.69 -4.97
CA VAL A 43 2.27 2.32 -5.99
C VAL A 43 2.57 3.82 -6.00
N VAL A 44 2.92 4.34 -7.18
CA VAL A 44 3.13 5.79 -7.38
C VAL A 44 1.83 6.52 -7.09
N ASP A 45 1.93 7.67 -6.41
CA ASP A 45 0.79 8.46 -5.93
C ASP A 45 -0.13 7.73 -4.93
N GLY A 46 0.31 6.59 -4.38
CA GLY A 46 -0.36 5.84 -3.33
C GLY A 46 -0.11 6.44 -1.93
N TYR A 47 0.67 5.74 -1.11
CA TYR A 47 1.04 6.25 0.23
C TYR A 47 2.19 7.24 0.18
N SER A 48 2.19 8.22 1.09
CA SER A 48 3.37 9.07 1.31
C SER A 48 4.52 8.26 1.91
N GLN A 49 5.76 8.73 1.72
CA GLN A 49 6.92 8.05 2.32
C GLN A 49 6.81 7.96 3.86
N GLN A 50 6.23 8.98 4.51
CA GLN A 50 6.03 8.97 5.96
C GLN A 50 5.05 7.87 6.40
N GLN A 51 3.93 7.71 5.68
CA GLN A 51 2.96 6.63 5.94
C GLN A 51 3.59 5.26 5.74
N ILE A 52 4.37 5.09 4.68
CA ILE A 52 5.11 3.85 4.41
C ILE A 52 6.06 3.54 5.58
N ARG A 53 6.90 4.49 6.01
CA ARG A 53 7.83 4.30 7.14
C ARG A 53 7.08 3.95 8.42
N LYS A 54 5.98 4.63 8.72
CA LYS A 54 5.17 4.38 9.92
C LYS A 54 4.59 2.98 9.92
N MET A 55 4.01 2.52 8.81
CA MET A 55 3.53 1.15 8.70
C MET A 55 4.65 0.11 8.75
N MET A 56 5.81 0.40 8.14
CA MET A 56 6.99 -0.48 8.21
C MET A 56 7.58 -0.60 9.61
N SER A 57 7.51 0.48 10.42
CA SER A 57 8.09 0.52 11.77
C SER A 57 7.54 -0.57 12.68
N VAL A 58 6.27 -0.94 12.50
CA VAL A 58 5.59 -1.99 13.27
C VAL A 58 6.24 -3.37 13.05
N TYR A 59 6.91 -3.58 11.91
CA TYR A 59 7.57 -4.84 11.56
C TYR A 59 9.09 -4.78 11.74
N CYS A 60 9.64 -3.59 11.98
CA CYS A 60 11.05 -3.36 12.17
C CYS A 60 11.44 -3.57 13.64
N LYS A 61 12.49 -4.36 13.90
CA LYS A 61 13.06 -4.49 15.23
C LYS A 61 13.58 -3.13 15.71
N GLY A 62 13.13 -2.68 16.88
CA GLY A 62 13.46 -1.35 17.41
C GLY A 62 12.66 -0.19 16.80
N GLY A 63 11.79 -0.44 15.81
CA GLY A 63 10.85 0.53 15.27
C GLY A 63 11.45 1.61 14.36
N ASP A 64 12.77 1.68 14.22
CA ASP A 64 13.40 2.73 13.41
C ASP A 64 13.59 2.29 11.95
N VAL A 65 12.93 3.01 11.05
CA VAL A 65 13.02 2.81 9.60
C VAL A 65 13.68 4.04 8.98
N GLY A 66 14.75 3.81 8.25
CA GLY A 66 15.51 4.88 7.58
C GLY A 66 14.69 5.64 6.52
N ALA A 67 15.34 6.59 5.86
CA ALA A 67 14.75 7.29 4.71
C ALA A 67 14.40 6.29 3.59
N LEU A 68 13.34 6.58 2.83
CA LEU A 68 13.03 5.83 1.63
C LEU A 68 13.74 6.47 0.44
N GLU A 69 14.60 5.71 -0.20
CA GLU A 69 15.25 6.09 -1.44
C GLU A 69 14.54 5.40 -2.61
N LEU A 70 13.93 6.18 -3.50
CA LEU A 70 13.34 5.64 -4.72
C LEU A 70 14.45 5.19 -5.68
N THR A 71 14.34 4.00 -6.24
CA THR A 71 15.39 3.39 -7.07
C THR A 71 14.86 2.94 -8.43
N GLY A 72 15.60 3.26 -9.50
CA GLY A 72 15.21 2.94 -10.87
C GLY A 72 13.98 3.70 -11.36
N LYS A 73 13.56 3.40 -12.59
CA LYS A 73 12.41 4.05 -13.24
C LYS A 73 11.07 3.41 -12.83
N PRO A 74 9.98 4.18 -12.69
CA PRO A 74 8.64 3.63 -12.50
C PRO A 74 8.26 2.68 -13.64
N ARG A 75 7.48 1.64 -13.34
CA ARG A 75 7.01 0.66 -14.34
C ARG A 75 5.54 0.38 -14.18
N LYS A 76 4.82 0.33 -15.30
CA LYS A 76 3.41 -0.10 -15.31
C LYS A 76 3.31 -1.62 -15.22
N LYS A 77 2.55 -2.15 -14.26
CA LYS A 77 2.28 -3.58 -14.10
C LYS A 77 0.89 -3.79 -13.51
N ARG A 78 0.08 -4.64 -14.15
CA ARG A 78 -1.29 -4.99 -13.69
C ARG A 78 -2.15 -3.76 -13.38
N GLY A 79 -2.13 -2.75 -14.25
CA GLY A 79 -2.88 -1.51 -14.06
C GLY A 79 -2.22 -0.46 -13.17
N TYR A 80 -1.22 -0.82 -12.37
CA TYR A 80 -0.54 0.08 -11.44
C TYR A 80 0.77 0.64 -12.00
N VAL A 81 1.11 1.87 -11.62
CA VAL A 81 2.45 2.42 -11.81
C VAL A 81 3.23 2.14 -10.52
N LEU A 82 4.27 1.31 -10.63
CA LEU A 82 5.04 0.82 -9.50
C LEU A 82 6.45 1.42 -9.50
N GLN A 83 6.91 1.87 -8.34
CA GLN A 83 8.25 2.41 -8.13
C GLN A 83 9.00 1.56 -7.10
N LYS A 84 10.22 1.14 -7.42
CA LYS A 84 11.06 0.43 -6.44
C LYS A 84 11.64 1.43 -5.46
N PHE A 85 11.88 0.97 -4.23
CA PHE A 85 12.57 1.74 -3.21
C PHE A 85 13.53 0.86 -2.40
N THR A 86 14.47 1.52 -1.73
CA THR A 86 15.34 0.93 -0.71
C THR A 86 15.25 1.76 0.57
N THR A 87 15.41 1.10 1.71
CA THR A 87 15.51 1.76 3.03
C THR A 87 16.27 0.85 3.99
N THR A 88 16.25 1.17 5.28
CA THR A 88 16.91 0.38 6.32
C THR A 88 15.99 0.11 7.50
N CYS A 89 16.23 -1.01 8.18
CA CYS A 89 15.68 -1.34 9.49
C CYS A 89 16.78 -2.02 10.30
N GLN A 90 17.27 -1.34 11.34
CA GLN A 90 18.32 -1.91 12.18
C GLN A 90 17.77 -3.13 12.94
N GLY A 91 18.53 -4.24 12.96
CA GLY A 91 18.08 -5.49 13.58
C GLY A 91 17.13 -6.36 12.72
N GLY A 92 16.57 -5.83 11.63
CA GLY A 92 15.73 -6.59 10.70
C GLY A 92 14.31 -6.86 11.20
N PRO A 93 13.65 -7.95 10.78
CA PRO A 93 12.26 -8.20 11.15
C PRO A 93 12.11 -8.54 12.64
N LEU A 94 10.94 -8.27 13.20
CA LEU A 94 10.59 -8.65 14.59
C LEU A 94 10.91 -10.12 14.92
N ASP A 95 11.25 -10.37 16.19
CA ASP A 95 11.66 -11.71 16.67
C ASP A 95 10.53 -12.75 16.71
N ARG A 96 9.27 -12.31 16.54
CA ARG A 96 8.12 -13.22 16.33
C ARG A 96 8.18 -13.94 14.97
N PHE A 97 8.85 -13.36 13.98
CA PHE A 97 9.03 -13.97 12.66
C PHE A 97 10.32 -14.79 12.62
N LYS A 98 10.25 -16.09 12.92
CA LYS A 98 11.45 -16.93 13.07
C LYS A 98 12.24 -17.16 11.77
N GLY A 99 11.60 -16.98 10.62
CA GLY A 99 12.22 -17.11 9.30
C GLY A 99 13.41 -16.17 9.08
N LYS A 100 14.32 -16.61 8.19
CA LYS A 100 15.46 -15.80 7.73
C LYS A 100 15.02 -14.58 6.92
N ASN A 101 13.93 -14.74 6.18
CA ASN A 101 13.32 -13.69 5.37
C ASN A 101 11.84 -13.55 5.76
N SER A 102 11.33 -12.33 5.62
CA SER A 102 9.90 -12.03 5.67
C SER A 102 9.56 -11.03 4.58
N SER A 103 8.41 -11.24 3.94
CA SER A 103 7.83 -10.34 2.96
C SER A 103 6.49 -9.84 3.47
N TYR A 104 6.22 -8.58 3.22
CA TYR A 104 5.05 -7.86 3.70
C TYR A 104 4.42 -7.16 2.50
N GLU A 105 3.13 -7.37 2.28
CA GLU A 105 2.33 -6.66 1.29
C GLU A 105 1.23 -5.92 2.04
N ILE A 106 1.16 -4.60 1.87
CA ILE A 106 0.25 -3.73 2.61
C ILE A 106 -0.62 -3.00 1.60
N GLU A 107 -1.94 -3.14 1.73
CA GLU A 107 -2.92 -2.57 0.82
C GLU A 107 -4.09 -1.95 1.60
N TYR A 108 -4.57 -0.79 1.14
CA TYR A 108 -5.84 -0.23 1.60
C TYR A 108 -6.98 -0.88 0.83
N ILE A 109 -7.81 -1.64 1.54
CA ILE A 109 -8.92 -2.38 0.93
C ILE A 109 -10.15 -1.46 0.83
N THR A 110 -10.65 -1.22 -0.38
CA THR A 110 -11.78 -0.31 -0.64
C THR A 110 -13.14 -1.02 -0.71
N GLU A 111 -13.15 -2.35 -0.78
CA GLU A 111 -14.36 -3.17 -0.97
C GLU A 111 -14.30 -4.51 -0.21
N GLY A 112 -15.45 -5.19 -0.08
CA GLY A 112 -15.54 -6.49 0.57
C GLY A 112 -15.41 -6.49 2.11
N GLU A 113 -15.10 -7.65 2.68
CA GLU A 113 -15.06 -7.91 4.14
C GLU A 113 -14.08 -6.98 4.89
N TYR A 114 -12.94 -6.66 4.27
CA TYR A 114 -11.89 -5.83 4.87
C TYR A 114 -11.97 -4.35 4.46
N ARG A 115 -13.11 -3.90 3.93
CA ARG A 115 -13.31 -2.52 3.49
C ARG A 115 -12.86 -1.50 4.55
N ASN A 116 -12.16 -0.46 4.08
CA ASN A 116 -11.57 0.62 4.85
C ASN A 116 -10.48 0.19 5.84
N LYS A 117 -9.84 -0.96 5.62
CA LYS A 117 -8.70 -1.44 6.45
C LYS A 117 -7.42 -1.48 5.63
N HIS A 118 -6.29 -1.28 6.32
CA HIS A 118 -4.97 -1.52 5.76
C HIS A 118 -4.61 -2.97 6.05
N LEU A 119 -4.88 -3.86 5.11
CA LEU A 119 -4.56 -5.28 5.25
C LEU A 119 -3.07 -5.48 5.01
N VAL A 120 -2.44 -6.29 5.85
CA VAL A 120 -1.06 -6.74 5.68
C VAL A 120 -1.06 -8.24 5.48
N GLU A 121 -0.54 -8.68 4.35
CA GLU A 121 -0.24 -10.07 4.08
C GLU A 121 1.25 -10.31 4.31
N ILE A 122 1.57 -11.29 5.16
CA ILE A 122 2.94 -11.57 5.59
C ILE A 122 3.29 -12.99 5.18
N THR A 123 4.37 -13.14 4.42
CA THR A 123 4.95 -14.45 4.10
C THR A 123 6.29 -14.60 4.80
N THR A 124 6.44 -15.64 5.64
CA THR A 124 7.70 -15.93 6.35
C THR A 124 7.84 -17.45 6.61
N SER A 125 8.70 -17.85 7.54
CA SER A 125 8.83 -19.23 8.01
C SER A 125 8.79 -19.29 9.54
N ASP A 126 8.38 -20.43 10.08
CA ASP A 126 8.40 -20.74 11.51
C ASP A 126 9.79 -21.07 12.06
N GLY A 127 10.82 -21.11 11.20
CA GLY A 127 12.20 -21.45 11.59
C GLY A 127 12.47 -22.96 11.65
N LEU A 128 11.45 -23.81 11.47
CA LEU A 128 11.56 -25.26 11.34
C LEU A 128 11.49 -25.72 9.88
N GLY A 129 11.32 -24.78 8.95
CA GLY A 129 11.24 -25.02 7.51
C GLY A 129 9.82 -24.91 6.94
N ASN A 130 8.80 -24.72 7.79
CA ASN A 130 7.44 -24.48 7.29
C ASN A 130 7.28 -23.02 6.89
N ILE A 131 6.53 -22.78 5.81
CA ILE A 131 6.16 -21.43 5.37
C ILE A 131 4.89 -21.01 6.10
N LEU A 132 4.89 -19.77 6.60
CA LEU A 132 3.76 -19.15 7.26
C LEU A 132 3.18 -18.04 6.39
N TYR A 133 1.86 -18.03 6.28
CA TYR A 133 1.07 -16.97 5.66
C TYR A 133 0.18 -16.35 6.74
N LEU A 134 0.43 -15.08 7.06
CA LEU A 134 -0.29 -14.36 8.12
C LEU A 134 -1.02 -13.17 7.52
N LYS A 135 -2.15 -12.81 8.13
CA LYS A 135 -2.94 -11.62 7.78
C LYS A 135 -3.20 -10.78 9.00
N GLU A 136 -2.89 -9.51 8.92
CA GLU A 136 -2.99 -8.55 10.03
C GLU A 136 -3.45 -7.18 9.53
N PHE A 137 -3.76 -6.25 10.44
CA PHE A 137 -4.11 -4.88 10.08
C PHE A 137 -3.04 -3.89 10.51
N ALA A 138 -2.60 -3.03 9.60
CA ALA A 138 -1.68 -1.93 9.88
C ALA A 138 -2.42 -0.61 10.14
N ARG A 139 -1.73 0.34 10.76
CA ARG A 139 -2.18 1.73 10.88
C ARG A 139 -1.14 2.66 10.22
N PRO A 140 -1.56 3.53 9.29
CA PRO A 140 -0.68 4.49 8.64
C PRO A 140 -0.22 5.61 9.57
#